data_AF-A0A1F9QRK6-F1
#
_entry.id   AF-A0A1F9QRK6-F1
#
_cell.length_a   1.000
_cell.length_b   1.000
_cell.length_c   1.000
_cell.angle_alpha   90.00
_cell.angle_beta   90.00
_cell.angle_gamma   90.00
#
_symmetry.space_group_name_H-M   'P 1'
#
loop_
_entity.id
_entity.type
_entity.pdbx_description
1 polymer ?
#
loop_
_entity_poly.entity_id
_entity_poly.type
_entity_poly.pdbx_seq_one_letter_code
_entity_poly.pdbx_strand_id
1 'polypeptide(L)'
;MKYKLTLNYTQNGQPAYVSISHAVITVKKTADNIFYESVQWTHQEKDGAETSLSPESRNVRQLVSLDPAFKLSIPDLSKIIPFIEPITDTLTFYADLQLAIRRGMRLEAGQRLYVSHGKPNSWAGGSTLVGRDCIDFELTISDVDKEHNCAYLRVRHLPPPGGCGEPPAAWMKKPVSDTPNNWYQVTKTGETAYTAAAAKEIFDDEIKISLTDGRILSASQTNPVIGEQRLCRDAALTDCEKPEKFTIERSLFFSPDAD
;
A
#
# COMPACT_ATOMS: atom_id res chain seq x y z
N MET A 1 19.95 6.27 9.44
CA MET A 1 19.96 4.82 9.17
C MET A 1 19.63 4.62 7.70
N LYS A 2 20.31 3.72 7.01
CA LYS A 2 19.99 3.41 5.61
C LYS A 2 18.99 2.27 5.55
N TYR A 3 18.06 2.33 4.62
CA TYR A 3 17.04 1.33 4.37
C TYR A 3 16.86 1.09 2.89
N LYS A 4 16.37 -0.09 2.54
CA LYS A 4 16.06 -0.51 1.19
C LYS A 4 14.65 -1.07 1.12
N LEU A 5 13.90 -0.68 0.10
CA LEU A 5 12.62 -1.29 -0.28
C LEU A 5 12.80 -1.97 -1.64
N THR A 6 12.56 -3.26 -1.71
CA THR A 6 12.49 -4.02 -2.95
C THR A 6 11.04 -4.36 -3.27
N LEU A 7 10.61 -4.10 -4.50
CA LEU A 7 9.32 -4.49 -5.07
C LEU A 7 9.55 -5.43 -6.25
N ASN A 8 8.95 -6.62 -6.18
CA ASN A 8 8.76 -7.50 -7.32
C ASN A 8 7.31 -7.40 -7.80
N TYR A 9 7.12 -7.04 -9.07
CA TYR A 9 5.79 -6.92 -9.67
C TYR A 9 5.60 -8.00 -10.74
N THR A 10 4.52 -8.76 -10.60
CA THR A 10 4.10 -9.80 -11.55
C THR A 10 2.71 -9.46 -12.08
N GLN A 11 2.52 -9.61 -13.40
CA GLN A 11 1.21 -9.45 -14.05
C GLN A 11 0.87 -10.72 -14.83
N ASN A 12 -0.32 -11.26 -14.61
CA ASN A 12 -0.78 -12.49 -15.28
C ASN A 12 0.20 -13.67 -15.13
N GLY A 13 0.86 -13.77 -13.98
CA GLY A 13 1.87 -14.79 -13.68
C GLY A 13 3.23 -14.56 -14.36
N GLN A 14 3.43 -13.45 -15.08
CA GLN A 14 4.70 -13.09 -15.70
C GLN A 14 5.38 -11.96 -14.93
N PRO A 15 6.68 -12.03 -14.64
CA PRO A 15 7.43 -10.91 -14.10
C PRO A 15 7.29 -9.69 -15.00
N ALA A 16 6.87 -8.54 -14.44
CA ALA A 16 6.73 -7.30 -15.18
C ALA A 16 7.90 -6.35 -14.92
N TYR A 17 8.24 -6.13 -13.65
CA TYR A 17 9.42 -5.35 -13.26
C TYR A 17 9.85 -5.63 -11.82
N VAL A 18 11.11 -5.26 -11.53
CA VAL A 18 11.65 -5.14 -10.17
C VAL A 18 12.03 -3.69 -9.92
N SER A 19 11.70 -3.16 -8.75
CA SER A 19 12.12 -1.83 -8.30
C SER A 19 12.87 -1.93 -6.97
N ILE A 20 14.01 -1.25 -6.86
CA ILE A 20 14.77 -1.15 -5.61
C ILE A 20 14.95 0.32 -5.28
N SER A 21 14.49 0.72 -4.10
CA SER A 21 14.55 2.10 -3.63
C SER A 21 15.34 2.16 -2.33
N HIS A 22 16.27 3.11 -2.24
CA HIS A 22 17.10 3.32 -1.06
C HIS A 22 16.67 4.59 -0.33
N ALA A 23 16.71 4.54 0.99
CA ALA A 23 16.34 5.66 1.85
C ALA A 23 17.35 5.89 2.97
N VAL A 24 17.47 7.16 3.36
CA VAL A 24 18.10 7.58 4.61
C VAL A 24 17.03 8.08 5.56
N ILE A 25 16.97 7.45 6.72
CA ILE A 25 16.01 7.76 7.78
C ILE A 25 16.72 8.50 8.91
N THR A 26 16.13 9.61 9.34
CA THR A 26 16.56 10.40 10.49
C THR A 26 15.41 10.56 11.48
N VAL A 27 15.67 10.30 12.77
CA VAL A 27 14.69 10.51 13.83
C VAL A 27 14.73 11.97 14.27
N LYS A 28 13.55 12.56 14.41
CA LYS A 28 13.33 13.95 14.83
C LYS A 28 12.22 13.99 15.88
N LYS A 29 12.03 15.16 16.48
CA LYS A 29 11.01 15.41 17.50
C LYS A 29 10.23 16.66 17.17
N THR A 30 8.91 16.64 17.32
CA THR A 30 8.07 17.84 17.21
C THR A 30 8.22 18.71 18.47
N ALA A 31 7.66 19.93 18.43
CA ALA A 31 7.59 20.80 19.60
C ALA A 31 6.79 20.15 20.76
N ASP A 32 5.80 19.32 20.43
CA ASP A 32 4.96 18.58 21.39
C ASP A 32 5.61 17.28 21.87
N ASN A 33 6.92 17.12 21.68
CA ASN A 33 7.70 15.96 22.09
C ASN A 33 7.32 14.63 21.39
N ILE A 34 6.63 14.68 20.24
CA ILE A 34 6.32 13.48 19.45
C ILE A 34 7.53 13.14 18.58
N PHE A 35 8.01 11.90 18.66
CA PHE A 35 9.06 11.41 17.78
C PHE A 35 8.50 11.08 16.40
N TYR A 36 9.27 11.39 15.36
CA TYR A 36 8.93 11.02 13.99
C TYR A 36 10.19 10.75 13.19
N GLU A 37 10.04 9.94 12.15
CA GLU A 37 11.06 9.63 11.18
C GLU A 37 10.89 10.50 9.94
N SER A 38 11.97 11.16 9.54
CA SER A 38 12.10 11.89 8.29
C SER A 38 12.85 10.99 7.30
N VAL A 39 12.08 10.35 6.42
CA VAL A 39 12.56 9.44 5.37
C VAL A 39 12.91 10.25 4.13
N GLN A 40 14.17 10.17 3.71
CA GLN A 40 14.62 10.68 2.42
C GLN A 40 14.90 9.51 1.49
N TRP A 41 14.13 9.37 0.43
CA TRP A 41 14.46 8.47 -0.66
C TRP A 41 15.60 9.08 -1.48
N THR A 42 16.69 8.33 -1.65
CA THR A 42 17.95 8.83 -2.21
C THR A 42 18.29 8.26 -3.58
N HIS A 43 17.78 7.07 -3.89
CA HIS A 43 18.06 6.36 -5.12
C HIS A 43 16.90 5.41 -5.44
N GLN A 44 16.62 5.20 -6.72
CA GLN A 44 15.75 4.12 -7.19
C GLN A 44 16.29 3.56 -8.49
N GLU A 45 16.31 2.24 -8.59
CA GLU A 45 16.50 1.50 -9.82
C GLU A 45 15.23 0.74 -10.19
N LYS A 46 15.00 0.60 -11.49
CA LYS A 46 13.93 -0.22 -12.06
C LYS A 46 14.54 -1.13 -13.12
N ASP A 47 14.39 -2.44 -12.95
CA ASP A 47 14.98 -3.47 -13.80
C ASP A 47 16.50 -3.31 -13.98
N GLY A 48 17.18 -2.94 -12.89
CA GLY A 48 18.63 -2.70 -12.86
C GLY A 48 19.08 -1.38 -13.52
N ALA A 49 18.15 -0.56 -14.01
CA ALA A 49 18.44 0.76 -14.54
C ALA A 49 18.12 1.86 -13.53
N GLU A 50 19.08 2.74 -13.26
CA GLU A 50 18.87 3.90 -12.39
C GLU A 50 17.79 4.82 -12.96
N THR A 51 16.85 5.23 -12.10
CA THR A 51 15.80 6.17 -12.48
C THR A 51 16.23 7.60 -12.16
N SER A 52 16.03 8.51 -13.12
CA SER A 52 16.34 9.93 -12.91
C SER A 52 15.42 10.54 -11.86
N LEU A 53 16.01 11.16 -10.84
CA LEU A 53 15.28 11.84 -9.77
C LEU A 53 15.08 13.32 -10.11
N SER A 54 13.83 13.79 -10.08
CA SER A 54 13.53 15.23 -10.15
C SER A 54 14.19 16.00 -8.99
N PRO A 55 14.43 17.31 -9.14
CA PRO A 55 14.89 18.15 -8.03
C PRO A 55 13.98 18.07 -6.80
N GLU A 56 12.67 17.99 -7.01
CA GLU A 56 11.66 17.84 -5.95
C GLU A 56 11.81 16.50 -5.23
N SER A 57 12.00 15.39 -5.96
CA SER A 57 12.23 14.06 -5.39
C SER A 57 13.47 13.99 -4.51
N ARG A 58 14.55 14.70 -4.86
CA ARG A 58 15.77 14.74 -4.04
C ARG A 58 15.56 15.47 -2.71
N ASN A 59 14.63 16.42 -2.69
CA ASN A 59 14.38 17.31 -1.56
C ASN A 59 13.20 16.88 -0.69
N VAL A 60 12.32 16.02 -1.18
CA VAL A 60 11.18 15.57 -0.38
C VAL A 60 11.65 14.82 0.86
N ARG A 61 10.89 14.98 1.95
CA ARG A 61 10.99 14.16 3.14
C ARG A 61 9.62 13.60 3.44
N GLN A 62 9.49 12.29 3.38
CA GLN A 62 8.32 11.60 3.89
C GLN A 62 8.42 11.59 5.42
N LEU A 63 7.36 12.05 6.08
CA LEU A 63 7.30 12.11 7.54
C LEU A 63 6.39 10.98 8.02
N VAL A 64 6.93 10.08 8.82
CA VAL A 64 6.20 8.93 9.38
C VAL A 64 6.49 8.80 10.86
N SER A 65 5.59 8.18 11.62
CA SER A 65 5.78 7.97 13.04
C SER A 65 4.93 6.80 13.51
N LEU A 66 5.43 6.10 14.51
CA LEU A 66 4.71 5.05 15.23
C LEU A 66 3.89 5.62 16.41
N ASP A 67 4.09 6.89 16.75
CA ASP A 67 3.27 7.56 17.74
C ASP A 67 1.85 7.77 17.19
N PRO A 68 0.81 7.21 17.84
CA PRO A 68 -0.57 7.30 17.35
C PRO A 68 -1.13 8.73 17.38
N ALA A 69 -0.50 9.68 18.08
CA ALA A 69 -0.85 11.10 18.04
C ALA A 69 -0.27 11.81 16.80
N PHE A 70 0.74 11.25 16.14
CA PHE A 70 1.26 11.80 14.90
C PHE A 70 0.29 11.54 13.74
N LYS A 71 -0.12 12.62 13.06
CA LYS A 71 -0.96 12.53 11.87
C LYS A 71 -0.10 12.16 10.65
N LEU A 72 -0.21 10.90 10.23
CA LEU A 72 0.36 10.44 8.97
C LEU A 72 -0.25 11.23 7.79
N SER A 73 0.58 11.51 6.79
CA SER A 73 0.17 12.23 5.58
C SER A 73 0.95 11.73 4.38
N ILE A 74 0.27 11.65 3.24
CA ILE A 74 0.90 11.42 1.95
C ILE A 74 1.44 12.78 1.45
N PRO A 75 2.72 12.89 1.07
CA PRO A 75 3.25 14.11 0.45
C PRO A 75 2.65 14.30 -0.95
N ASP A 76 2.89 15.45 -1.59
CA ASP A 76 2.37 15.72 -2.94
C ASP A 76 3.04 14.81 -4.00
N LEU A 77 2.42 13.66 -4.26
CA LEU A 77 2.97 12.60 -5.12
C LEU A 77 3.15 13.05 -6.58
N SER A 78 2.43 14.08 -7.05
CA SER A 78 2.55 14.54 -8.43
C SER A 78 3.91 15.17 -8.75
N LYS A 79 4.71 15.49 -7.72
CA LYS A 79 6.02 16.14 -7.85
C LYS A 79 7.18 15.20 -7.54
N ILE A 80 6.90 14.01 -7.02
CA ILE A 80 7.90 13.14 -6.40
C ILE A 80 8.08 11.88 -7.26
N ILE A 81 8.45 12.10 -8.52
CA ILE A 81 8.76 11.02 -9.46
C ILE A 81 10.22 10.64 -9.26
N PRO A 82 10.55 9.35 -9.03
CA PRO A 82 9.69 8.16 -9.18
C PRO A 82 9.20 7.54 -7.85
N PHE A 83 9.33 8.25 -6.72
CA PHE A 83 9.14 7.67 -5.38
C PHE A 83 7.67 7.52 -4.93
N ILE A 84 6.71 7.45 -5.87
CA ILE A 84 5.30 7.24 -5.53
C ILE A 84 5.12 5.93 -4.77
N GLU A 85 5.54 4.81 -5.38
CA GLU A 85 5.43 3.46 -4.81
C GLU A 85 6.13 3.34 -3.44
N PRO A 86 7.44 3.63 -3.31
CA PRO A 86 8.12 3.44 -2.03
C PRO A 86 7.55 4.31 -0.90
N ILE A 87 7.05 5.50 -1.21
CA ILE A 87 6.39 6.36 -0.23
C ILE A 87 5.08 5.74 0.25
N THR A 88 4.20 5.33 -0.68
CA THR A 88 2.89 4.76 -0.30
C THR A 88 3.05 3.43 0.41
N ASP A 89 3.95 2.58 -0.06
CA ASP A 89 4.19 1.24 0.50
C ASP A 89 4.75 1.33 1.92
N THR A 90 5.76 2.18 2.13
CA THR A 90 6.29 2.40 3.48
C THR A 90 5.22 2.98 4.40
N LEU A 91 4.39 3.90 3.90
CA LEU A 91 3.32 4.51 4.69
C LEU A 91 2.31 3.46 5.18
N THR A 92 2.00 2.43 4.39
CA THR A 92 1.13 1.30 4.77
C THR A 92 1.61 0.66 6.08
N PHE A 93 2.89 0.30 6.17
CA PHE A 93 3.45 -0.32 7.38
C PHE A 93 3.31 0.57 8.63
N TYR A 94 3.51 1.88 8.48
CA TYR A 94 3.32 2.84 9.58
C TYR A 94 1.85 3.00 9.95
N ALA A 95 0.95 3.04 8.97
CA ALA A 95 -0.48 3.16 9.19
C ALA A 95 -1.03 1.94 9.93
N ASP A 96 -0.57 0.75 9.58
CA ASP A 96 -0.95 -0.52 10.19
C ASP A 96 -0.52 -0.61 11.66
N LEU A 97 0.70 -0.18 11.96
CA LEU A 97 1.17 -0.08 13.35
C LEU A 97 0.36 0.96 14.14
N GLN A 98 0.13 2.15 13.58
CA GLN A 98 -0.72 3.14 14.24
C GLN A 98 -2.14 2.61 14.47
N LEU A 99 -2.70 1.83 13.54
CA LEU A 99 -4.00 1.20 13.69
C LEU A 99 -4.00 0.21 14.85
N ALA A 100 -3.02 -0.68 14.91
CA ALA A 100 -2.86 -1.65 16.01
C ALA A 100 -2.81 -0.93 17.37
N ILE A 101 -1.97 0.09 17.48
CA ILE A 101 -1.77 0.87 18.71
C ILE A 101 -3.06 1.61 19.11
N ARG A 102 -3.70 2.33 18.17
CA ARG A 102 -4.94 3.08 18.43
C ARG A 102 -6.11 2.19 18.86
N ARG A 103 -6.08 0.92 18.46
CA ARG A 103 -7.09 -0.07 18.85
C ARG A 103 -6.73 -0.84 20.12
N GLY A 104 -5.64 -0.48 20.79
CA GLY A 104 -5.23 -1.08 22.05
C GLY A 104 -4.75 -2.52 21.90
N MET A 105 -4.20 -2.88 20.74
CA MET A 105 -3.65 -4.21 20.53
C MET A 105 -2.49 -4.45 21.49
N ARG A 106 -2.60 -5.50 22.30
CA ARG A 106 -1.54 -5.89 23.25
C ARG A 106 -0.44 -6.65 22.51
N LEU A 107 0.80 -6.43 22.93
CA LEU A 107 1.97 -7.12 22.38
C LEU A 107 2.11 -8.51 22.98
N GLU A 108 1.16 -9.39 22.65
CA GLU A 108 1.06 -10.76 23.13
C GLU A 108 0.88 -11.70 21.94
N ALA A 109 1.71 -12.73 21.82
CA ALA A 109 1.61 -13.69 20.71
C ALA A 109 0.21 -14.33 20.65
N GLY A 110 -0.35 -14.40 19.45
CA GLY A 110 -1.70 -14.87 19.19
C GLY A 110 -2.81 -13.83 19.43
N GLN A 111 -2.50 -12.62 19.93
CA GLN A 111 -3.48 -11.54 20.03
C GLN A 111 -4.01 -11.22 18.64
N ARG A 112 -5.34 -11.14 18.52
CA ARG A 112 -6.03 -10.80 17.27
C ARG A 112 -6.96 -9.61 17.45
N LEU A 113 -7.17 -8.89 16.36
CA LEU A 113 -8.12 -7.81 16.27
C LEU A 113 -8.71 -7.78 14.86
N TYR A 114 -10.01 -7.55 14.76
CA TYR A 114 -10.65 -7.20 13.50
C TYR A 114 -11.14 -5.75 13.56
N VAL A 115 -10.83 -4.96 12.54
CA VAL A 115 -11.29 -3.57 12.42
C VAL A 115 -12.12 -3.44 11.16
N SER A 116 -13.42 -3.25 11.34
CA SER A 116 -14.28 -2.82 10.23
C SER A 116 -14.04 -1.34 9.94
N HIS A 117 -13.68 -1.04 8.70
CA HIS A 117 -13.57 0.29 8.17
C HIS A 117 -14.50 0.46 6.96
N GLY A 118 -14.42 -0.44 5.97
CA GLY A 118 -15.41 -0.62 4.90
C GLY A 118 -15.74 0.60 4.04
N LYS A 119 -14.98 1.69 4.18
CA LYS A 119 -15.24 2.97 3.52
C LYS A 119 -14.34 3.13 2.30
N PRO A 120 -14.84 3.77 1.24
CA PRO A 120 -14.05 4.20 0.09
C PRO A 120 -12.85 5.06 0.49
N ASN A 121 -11.64 4.61 0.17
CA ASN A 121 -10.50 5.51 -0.03
C ASN A 121 -10.33 5.77 -1.53
N SER A 122 -9.75 6.91 -1.90
CA SER A 122 -9.58 7.26 -3.31
C SER A 122 -8.15 7.64 -3.64
N TRP A 123 -7.67 7.13 -4.77
CA TRP A 123 -6.43 7.54 -5.44
C TRP A 123 -6.69 8.13 -6.84
N ALA A 124 -7.93 8.55 -7.13
CA ALA A 124 -8.25 9.15 -8.41
C ALA A 124 -7.38 10.40 -8.67
N GLY A 125 -6.95 10.57 -9.91
CA GLY A 125 -6.02 11.63 -10.32
C GLY A 125 -5.54 11.45 -11.75
N GLY A 126 -5.24 12.57 -12.43
CA GLY A 126 -4.79 12.55 -13.82
C GLY A 126 -5.83 11.89 -14.75
N SER A 127 -5.43 10.82 -15.45
CA SER A 127 -6.33 10.04 -16.31
C SER A 127 -7.22 9.06 -15.53
N THR A 128 -6.94 8.77 -14.27
CA THR A 128 -7.76 7.90 -13.43
C THR A 128 -8.91 8.70 -12.84
N LEU A 129 -10.11 8.52 -13.41
CA LEU A 129 -11.34 9.20 -13.03
C LEU A 129 -11.97 8.59 -11.78
N VAL A 130 -11.87 7.27 -11.65
CA VAL A 130 -12.22 6.53 -10.45
C VAL A 130 -11.01 5.68 -10.08
N GLY A 131 -10.53 5.84 -8.87
CA GLY A 131 -9.62 4.92 -8.21
C GLY A 131 -10.12 4.80 -6.79
N ARG A 132 -10.64 3.63 -6.43
CA ARG A 132 -11.27 3.41 -5.13
C ARG A 132 -11.04 2.01 -4.61
N ASP A 133 -10.65 1.91 -3.36
CA ASP A 133 -10.62 0.69 -2.57
C ASP A 133 -11.45 0.83 -1.30
N CYS A 134 -11.85 -0.30 -0.74
CA CYS A 134 -12.37 -0.38 0.61
C CYS A 134 -11.75 -1.59 1.28
N ILE A 135 -11.35 -1.42 2.52
CA ILE A 135 -10.63 -2.44 3.26
C ILE A 135 -11.18 -2.54 4.68
N ASP A 136 -11.26 -3.75 5.18
CA ASP A 136 -11.29 -4.07 6.59
C ASP A 136 -9.93 -4.66 6.98
N PHE A 137 -9.62 -4.71 8.28
CA PHE A 137 -8.30 -5.16 8.74
C PHE A 137 -8.42 -6.34 9.69
N GLU A 138 -7.62 -7.37 9.47
CA GLU A 138 -7.35 -8.44 10.43
C GLU A 138 -5.90 -8.32 10.89
N LEU A 139 -5.69 -8.01 12.17
CA LEU A 139 -4.39 -7.83 12.78
C LEU A 139 -4.09 -8.99 13.72
N THR A 140 -2.88 -9.53 13.66
CA THR A 140 -2.41 -10.60 14.56
C THR A 140 -0.98 -10.30 15.02
N ILE A 141 -0.70 -10.34 16.33
CA ILE A 141 0.68 -10.49 16.79
C ILE A 141 1.03 -11.96 16.61
N SER A 142 1.77 -12.30 15.55
CA SER A 142 2.08 -13.69 15.22
C SER A 142 3.09 -14.29 16.18
N ASP A 143 4.05 -13.48 16.65
CA ASP A 143 5.08 -13.90 17.58
C ASP A 143 5.65 -12.74 18.42
N VAL A 144 6.20 -13.07 19.59
CA VAL A 144 6.96 -12.17 20.47
C VAL A 144 8.23 -12.90 20.91
N ASP A 145 9.33 -12.56 20.25
CA ASP A 145 10.64 -13.15 20.46
C ASP A 145 11.46 -12.29 21.42
N LYS A 146 11.48 -12.70 22.69
CA LYS A 146 12.23 -12.01 23.75
C LYS A 146 13.75 -12.25 23.65
N GLU A 147 14.18 -13.34 23.01
CA GLU A 147 15.60 -13.65 22.85
C GLU A 147 16.24 -12.68 21.85
N HIS A 148 15.56 -12.44 20.73
CA HIS A 148 16.01 -11.50 19.70
C HIS A 148 15.41 -10.09 19.87
N ASN A 149 14.71 -9.85 20.98
CA ASN A 149 14.12 -8.58 21.37
C ASN A 149 13.24 -7.94 20.28
N CYS A 150 12.36 -8.74 19.69
CA CYS A 150 11.48 -8.34 18.61
C CYS A 150 10.07 -8.96 18.69
N ALA A 151 9.12 -8.40 17.96
CA ALA A 151 7.78 -8.95 17.79
C ALA A 151 7.35 -8.85 16.32
N TYR A 152 6.38 -9.68 15.95
CA TYR A 152 5.87 -9.77 14.58
C TYR A 152 4.39 -9.42 14.57
N LEU A 153 4.05 -8.36 13.85
CA LEU A 153 2.67 -8.00 13.56
C LEU A 153 2.35 -8.43 12.13
N ARG A 154 1.33 -9.26 11.97
CA ARG A 154 0.71 -9.54 10.68
C ARG A 154 -0.54 -8.69 10.52
N VAL A 155 -0.68 -7.99 9.39
CA VAL A 155 -1.89 -7.24 9.05
C VAL A 155 -2.40 -7.68 7.71
N ARG A 156 -3.68 -8.06 7.65
CA ARG A 156 -4.36 -8.42 6.42
C ARG A 156 -5.41 -7.38 6.12
N HIS A 157 -5.29 -6.75 4.96
CA HIS A 157 -6.28 -5.82 4.43
C HIS A 157 -7.22 -6.65 3.55
N LEU A 158 -8.49 -6.70 3.93
CA LEU A 158 -9.46 -7.64 3.40
C LEU A 158 -10.62 -6.90 2.72
N PRO A 159 -11.20 -7.46 1.65
CA PRO A 159 -12.49 -7.04 1.14
C PRO A 159 -13.54 -7.02 2.27
N PRO A 160 -14.21 -5.89 2.51
CA PRO A 160 -15.30 -5.84 3.47
C PRO A 160 -16.42 -6.81 3.07
N PRO A 161 -17.09 -7.50 4.01
CA PRO A 161 -18.17 -8.43 3.69
C PRO A 161 -19.31 -7.80 2.88
N GLY A 162 -19.56 -6.49 3.07
CA GLY A 162 -20.54 -5.71 2.31
C GLY A 162 -20.06 -5.16 0.97
N GLY A 163 -18.78 -5.39 0.60
CA GLY A 163 -18.13 -4.80 -0.56
C GLY A 163 -17.80 -3.32 -0.38
N CYS A 164 -17.34 -2.69 -1.47
CA CYS A 164 -16.86 -1.31 -1.46
C CYS A 164 -17.92 -0.29 -1.91
N GLY A 165 -19.10 -0.33 -1.30
CA GLY A 165 -20.23 0.55 -1.64
C GLY A 165 -20.71 0.37 -3.09
N GLU A 166 -21.31 1.43 -3.66
CA GLU A 166 -21.87 1.36 -5.02
C GLU A 166 -20.76 1.36 -6.09
N PRO A 167 -20.69 0.35 -6.97
CA PRO A 167 -19.69 0.29 -8.03
C PRO A 167 -19.93 1.35 -9.13
N PRO A 168 -18.90 1.70 -9.92
CA PRO A 168 -19.04 2.68 -11.01
C PRO A 168 -20.01 2.27 -12.13
N ALA A 169 -20.25 0.97 -12.30
CA ALA A 169 -21.16 0.43 -13.30
C ALA A 169 -21.85 -0.83 -12.80
N ALA A 170 -23.06 -1.11 -13.31
CA ALA A 170 -23.86 -2.25 -12.88
C ALA A 170 -23.14 -3.60 -13.07
N TRP A 171 -22.36 -3.76 -14.15
CA TRP A 171 -21.62 -5.00 -14.42
C TRP A 171 -20.49 -5.24 -13.40
N MET A 172 -19.96 -4.18 -12.77
CA MET A 172 -18.90 -4.25 -11.77
C MET A 172 -19.41 -4.69 -10.39
N LYS A 173 -20.73 -4.79 -10.19
CA LYS A 173 -21.35 -5.28 -8.95
C LYS A 173 -21.10 -6.77 -8.73
N LYS A 174 -20.98 -7.55 -9.81
CA LYS A 174 -20.74 -8.99 -9.71
C LYS A 174 -19.31 -9.23 -9.18
N PRO A 175 -19.15 -9.98 -8.08
CA PRO A 175 -17.83 -10.39 -7.61
C PRO A 175 -17.02 -11.06 -8.71
N VAL A 176 -15.76 -10.64 -8.88
CA VAL A 176 -14.84 -11.26 -9.84
C VAL A 176 -14.17 -12.52 -9.28
N SER A 177 -14.23 -12.70 -7.96
CA SER A 177 -13.66 -13.83 -7.21
C SER A 177 -14.64 -14.27 -6.09
N ASP A 178 -14.12 -15.01 -5.12
CA ASP A 178 -14.75 -15.55 -3.91
C ASP A 178 -15.25 -14.52 -2.87
N THR A 179 -14.88 -13.24 -3.00
CA THR A 179 -15.34 -12.15 -2.11
C THR A 179 -15.92 -11.00 -2.93
N PRO A 180 -16.71 -10.10 -2.34
CA PRO A 180 -17.11 -8.85 -3.00
C PRO A 180 -15.90 -8.09 -3.57
N ASN A 181 -16.12 -7.38 -4.67
CA ASN A 181 -15.11 -6.48 -5.23
C ASN A 181 -14.87 -5.35 -4.24
N ASN A 182 -13.61 -5.12 -3.92
CA ASN A 182 -13.19 -4.07 -3.02
C ASN A 182 -12.27 -3.06 -3.67
N TRP A 183 -11.92 -3.25 -4.95
CA TRP A 183 -11.11 -2.35 -5.75
C TRP A 183 -11.82 -2.03 -7.06
N TYR A 184 -11.83 -0.76 -7.44
CA TYR A 184 -12.40 -0.28 -8.68
C TYR A 184 -11.51 0.80 -9.31
N GLN A 185 -11.34 0.71 -10.63
CA GLN A 185 -10.63 1.72 -11.40
C GLN A 185 -11.36 2.05 -12.70
N VAL A 186 -11.39 3.33 -13.05
CA VAL A 186 -11.83 3.84 -14.35
C VAL A 186 -10.80 4.84 -14.81
N THR A 187 -10.10 4.52 -15.90
CA THR A 187 -9.05 5.35 -16.48
C THR A 187 -9.47 5.80 -17.87
N LYS A 188 -9.38 7.10 -18.14
CA LYS A 188 -9.58 7.65 -19.48
C LYS A 188 -8.35 7.35 -20.34
N THR A 189 -8.55 6.61 -21.43
CA THR A 189 -7.48 6.18 -22.35
C THR A 189 -7.52 6.88 -23.71
N GLY A 190 -8.57 7.66 -23.97
CA GLY A 190 -8.70 8.55 -25.14
C GLY A 190 -9.81 9.57 -24.92
N GLU A 191 -10.14 10.39 -25.92
CA GLU A 191 -11.21 11.39 -25.76
C GLU A 191 -12.56 10.76 -25.37
N THR A 192 -12.85 9.58 -25.93
CA THR A 192 -14.07 8.80 -25.74
C THR A 192 -13.81 7.37 -25.26
N ALA A 193 -12.57 7.01 -24.92
CA ALA A 193 -12.21 5.66 -24.51
C ALA A 193 -11.86 5.59 -23.02
N TYR A 194 -12.32 4.51 -22.37
CA TYR A 194 -12.14 4.27 -20.94
C TYR A 194 -11.75 2.81 -20.70
N THR A 195 -10.77 2.57 -19.83
CA THR A 195 -10.55 1.24 -19.25
C THR A 195 -11.19 1.23 -17.88
N ALA A 196 -12.17 0.34 -17.67
CA ALA A 196 -12.85 0.16 -16.39
C ALA A 196 -12.56 -1.24 -15.84
N ALA A 197 -12.24 -1.33 -14.56
CA ALA A 197 -11.83 -2.56 -13.92
C ALA A 197 -12.39 -2.68 -12.50
N ALA A 198 -12.76 -3.91 -12.13
CA ALA A 198 -13.19 -4.29 -10.78
C ALA A 198 -12.34 -5.46 -10.30
N ALA A 199 -11.94 -5.46 -9.04
CA ALA A 199 -11.08 -6.49 -8.50
C ALA A 199 -11.35 -6.83 -7.03
N LYS A 200 -10.89 -8.03 -6.66
CA LYS A 200 -10.53 -8.40 -5.30
C LYS A 200 -9.06 -8.05 -5.11
N GLU A 201 -8.77 -7.17 -4.16
CA GLU A 201 -7.43 -6.83 -3.72
C GLU A 201 -7.27 -7.16 -2.23
N ILE A 202 -6.16 -7.80 -1.89
CA ILE A 202 -5.75 -8.06 -0.51
C ILE A 202 -4.34 -7.52 -0.31
N PHE A 203 -4.03 -7.10 0.92
CA PHE A 203 -2.66 -6.88 1.37
C PHE A 203 -2.42 -7.83 2.55
N ASP A 204 -1.24 -8.46 2.60
CA ASP A 204 -0.81 -9.33 3.68
C ASP A 204 0.59 -8.89 4.11
N ASP A 205 0.63 -8.11 5.17
CA ASP A 205 1.81 -7.46 5.70
C ASP A 205 2.36 -8.25 6.87
N GLU A 206 3.67 -8.42 6.93
CA GLU A 206 4.38 -8.87 8.13
C GLU A 206 5.42 -7.82 8.53
N ILE A 207 5.25 -7.25 9.72
CA ILE A 207 6.07 -6.17 10.23
C ILE A 207 6.82 -6.66 11.46
N LYS A 208 8.15 -6.67 11.37
CA LYS A 208 9.04 -6.99 12.48
C LYS A 208 9.37 -5.71 13.23
N ILE A 209 9.12 -5.70 14.53
CA ILE A 209 9.22 -4.52 15.40
C ILE A 209 10.24 -4.79 16.49
N SER A 210 11.05 -3.81 16.87
CA SER A 210 11.93 -3.93 18.04
C SER A 210 11.13 -3.77 19.34
N LEU A 211 11.37 -4.66 20.31
CA LEU A 211 10.86 -4.50 21.67
C LEU A 211 11.61 -3.42 22.47
N THR A 212 12.77 -2.96 21.99
CA THR A 212 13.58 -1.93 22.68
C THR A 212 12.96 -0.55 22.59
N ASP A 213 12.62 -0.15 21.35
CA ASP A 213 12.29 1.23 21.00
C ASP A 213 11.07 1.31 20.07
N GLY A 214 10.46 0.18 19.75
CA GLY A 214 9.27 0.10 18.91
C GLY A 214 9.52 0.29 17.42
N ARG A 215 10.75 0.51 16.95
CA ARG A 215 11.00 0.78 15.53
C ARG A 215 10.72 -0.43 14.63
N ILE A 216 10.41 -0.16 13.36
CA ILE A 216 10.35 -1.20 12.33
C ILE A 216 11.77 -1.70 12.05
N LEU A 217 12.01 -2.98 12.29
CA LEU A 217 13.26 -3.66 11.96
C LEU A 217 13.25 -4.15 10.51
N SER A 218 12.10 -4.61 10.03
CA SER A 218 11.85 -4.96 8.63
C SER A 218 10.35 -5.10 8.40
N ALA A 219 9.90 -5.03 7.16
CA ALA A 219 8.53 -5.34 6.79
C ALA A 219 8.48 -6.05 5.43
N SER A 220 7.50 -6.92 5.24
CA SER A 220 7.16 -7.51 3.95
C SER A 220 5.69 -7.33 3.67
N GLN A 221 5.33 -7.34 2.38
CA GLN A 221 3.94 -7.29 1.93
C GLN A 221 3.78 -8.24 0.75
N THR A 222 2.70 -9.01 0.74
CA THR A 222 2.16 -9.61 -0.48
C THR A 222 0.82 -8.98 -0.80
N ASN A 223 0.68 -8.43 -2.00
CA ASN A 223 -0.53 -7.74 -2.44
C ASN A 223 -1.03 -8.36 -3.76
N PRO A 224 -1.84 -9.45 -3.68
CA PRO A 224 -2.46 -10.05 -4.84
C PRO A 224 -3.75 -9.30 -5.23
N VAL A 225 -3.92 -9.08 -6.53
CA VAL A 225 -5.13 -8.55 -7.15
C VAL A 225 -5.64 -9.55 -8.17
N ILE A 226 -6.92 -9.88 -8.08
CA ILE A 226 -7.63 -10.71 -9.06
C ILE A 226 -8.78 -9.88 -9.60
N GLY A 227 -8.74 -9.60 -10.90
CA GLY A 227 -9.62 -8.61 -11.51
C GLY A 227 -10.22 -9.02 -12.84
N GLU A 228 -11.19 -8.21 -13.27
CA GLU A 228 -11.57 -8.11 -14.66
C GLU A 228 -11.56 -6.66 -15.11
N GLN A 229 -11.18 -6.42 -16.36
CA GLN A 229 -11.22 -5.13 -17.01
C GLN A 229 -12.01 -5.18 -18.31
N ARG A 230 -12.51 -4.02 -18.73
CA ARG A 230 -13.16 -3.81 -20.02
C ARG A 230 -12.70 -2.49 -20.61
N LEU A 231 -12.51 -2.48 -21.92
CA LEU A 231 -12.44 -1.25 -22.70
C LEU A 231 -13.86 -0.78 -23.02
N CYS A 232 -14.18 0.46 -22.71
CA CYS A 232 -15.49 1.07 -22.90
C CYS A 232 -15.37 2.33 -23.78
N ARG A 233 -16.44 2.61 -24.54
CA ARG A 233 -16.53 3.71 -25.51
C ARG A 233 -17.38 4.88 -25.01
N ASP A 234 -17.91 4.78 -23.80
CA ASP A 234 -18.72 5.78 -23.14
C ASP A 234 -18.33 5.94 -21.66
N ALA A 235 -18.53 7.15 -21.12
CA ALA A 235 -18.20 7.46 -19.73
C ALA A 235 -19.15 6.78 -18.72
N ALA A 236 -20.34 6.34 -19.16
CA ALA A 236 -21.28 5.62 -18.32
C ALA A 236 -20.96 4.12 -18.21
N LEU A 237 -19.93 3.64 -18.94
CA LEU A 237 -19.41 2.27 -18.91
C LEU A 237 -20.49 1.24 -19.31
N THR A 238 -21.29 1.59 -20.31
CA THR A 238 -22.41 0.77 -20.82
C THR A 238 -22.13 0.13 -22.18
N ASP A 239 -21.32 0.76 -23.02
CA ASP A 239 -20.79 0.24 -24.28
C ASP A 239 -19.34 -0.21 -24.07
N CYS A 240 -19.19 -1.45 -23.60
CA CYS A 240 -17.90 -2.06 -23.28
C CYS A 240 -17.67 -3.34 -24.06
N GLU A 241 -16.41 -3.58 -24.39
CA GLU A 241 -15.94 -4.84 -24.94
C GLU A 241 -16.06 -5.99 -23.93
N LYS A 242 -15.71 -7.20 -24.37
CA LYS A 242 -15.75 -8.39 -23.52
C LYS A 242 -14.79 -8.23 -22.32
N PRO A 243 -15.14 -8.76 -21.14
CA PRO A 243 -14.26 -8.73 -19.99
C PRO A 243 -12.98 -9.52 -20.25
N GLU A 244 -11.86 -8.91 -19.89
CA GLU A 244 -10.54 -9.53 -19.84
C GLU A 244 -10.15 -9.74 -18.37
N LYS A 245 -9.80 -10.98 -18.01
CA LYS A 245 -9.33 -11.29 -16.66
C LYS A 245 -7.86 -10.93 -16.52
N PHE A 246 -7.48 -10.45 -15.35
CA PHE A 246 -6.08 -10.18 -15.03
C PHE A 246 -5.75 -10.58 -13.59
N THR A 247 -4.47 -10.83 -13.35
CA THR A 247 -3.89 -10.91 -12.01
C THR A 247 -2.70 -9.97 -11.88
N ILE A 248 -2.54 -9.40 -10.69
CA ILE A 248 -1.35 -8.66 -10.30
C ILE A 248 -0.87 -9.27 -8.98
N GLU A 249 0.44 -9.39 -8.81
CA GLU A 249 1.04 -9.71 -7.53
C GLU A 249 2.22 -8.78 -7.28
N ARG A 250 2.17 -8.10 -6.14
CA ARG A 250 3.27 -7.28 -5.63
C ARG A 250 3.85 -7.96 -4.40
N SER A 251 5.16 -8.21 -4.41
CA SER A 251 5.92 -8.68 -3.25
C SER A 251 6.94 -7.63 -2.84
N LEU A 252 6.78 -7.09 -1.63
CA LEU A 252 7.62 -6.04 -1.07
C LEU A 252 8.51 -6.57 0.05
N PHE A 253 9.70 -6.00 0.17
CA PHE A 253 10.56 -6.17 1.34
C PHE A 253 11.27 -4.87 1.70
N PHE A 254 10.98 -4.36 2.89
CA PHE A 254 11.60 -3.19 3.51
C PHE A 254 12.55 -3.63 4.62
N SER A 255 13.81 -3.24 4.56
CA SER A 255 14.83 -3.67 5.52
C SER A 255 15.98 -2.67 5.64
N PRO A 256 16.81 -2.75 6.70
CA PRO A 256 18.02 -1.96 6.82
C PRO A 256 18.94 -2.27 5.64
N ASP A 257 19.52 -1.23 5.08
CA ASP A 257 20.47 -1.38 3.99
C ASP A 257 21.84 -1.71 4.57
N ALA A 258 22.39 -2.86 4.16
CA ALA A 258 23.66 -3.38 4.68
C ALA A 258 24.90 -2.75 4.01
N ASP A 259 24.69 -1.96 2.96
CA ASP A 259 25.72 -1.32 2.12
C ASP A 259 26.11 0.10 2.60
#